data_AF-A0A3D3UU64-F1
#
_entry.id   AF-A0A3D3UU64-F1
#
_cell.length_a   1.000
_cell.length_b   1.000
_cell.length_c   1.000
_cell.angle_alpha   90.00
_cell.angle_beta   90.00
_cell.angle_gamma   90.00
#
_symmetry.space_group_name_H-M   'P 1'
#
loop_
_entity.id
_entity.type
_entity.pdbx_description
1 polymer ?
#
loop_
_entity_poly.entity_id
_entity_poly.type
_entity_poly.pdbx_seq_one_letter_code
_entity_poly.pdbx_strand_id
1 'polypeptide(L)'
;MTEDKIKKLLQEADRLARRPDHVRVNLSAIHRRANRNHFIILAAPLAAAAVLMVALSILALTFRVAEPTEEQKKIALLETKIKQLQVRTDAALGLIQEVLEEERRQSRLDELQAQLASIPDPLKEIRQQVDKTAFILVYEADRLYNELNQTDSAIENYNRVIKLFPENRWTKVARQRLSEIKNRKI
;
A
#
# COMPACT_ATOMS: atom_id res chain seq x y z
N MET A 1 -20.77 -17.01 -23.95
CA MET A 1 -20.35 -17.34 -25.33
C MET A 1 -21.54 -18.01 -25.99
N THR A 2 -22.15 -17.32 -26.95
CA THR A 2 -23.59 -17.37 -27.25
C THR A 2 -24.03 -18.61 -28.04
N GLU A 3 -25.17 -19.18 -27.64
CA GLU A 3 -25.90 -20.33 -28.21
C GLU A 3 -26.08 -20.24 -29.73
N ASP A 4 -26.16 -19.02 -30.26
CA ASP A 4 -26.26 -18.72 -31.69
C ASP A 4 -25.07 -19.22 -32.51
N LYS A 5 -23.88 -19.32 -31.89
CA LYS A 5 -22.66 -19.78 -32.58
C LYS A 5 -22.67 -21.29 -32.78
N ILE A 6 -23.26 -22.04 -31.84
CA ILE A 6 -23.41 -23.49 -31.93
C ILE A 6 -24.49 -23.84 -32.97
N LYS A 7 -25.59 -23.06 -33.02
CA LYS A 7 -26.66 -23.26 -34.00
C LYS A 7 -26.19 -23.02 -35.44
N LYS A 8 -25.30 -22.05 -35.66
CA LYS A 8 -24.65 -21.82 -36.96
C LYS A 8 -23.75 -22.97 -37.39
N LEU A 9 -22.93 -23.51 -36.48
CA LEU A 9 -22.04 -24.64 -36.78
C LEU A 9 -22.80 -25.94 -37.11
N LEU A 10 -23.93 -26.18 -36.44
CA LEU A 10 -24.81 -27.32 -36.74
C LEU A 10 -25.49 -27.18 -38.10
N GLN A 11 -25.96 -25.98 -38.47
CA GLN A 11 -26.56 -25.73 -39.79
C GLN A 11 -25.53 -25.79 -40.94
N GLU A 12 -24.25 -25.53 -40.65
CA GLU A 12 -23.17 -25.60 -41.63
C GLU A 12 -22.70 -27.05 -41.86
N ALA A 13 -22.72 -27.89 -40.81
CA ALA A 13 -22.48 -29.33 -40.91
C ALA A 13 -23.59 -30.06 -41.69
N ASP A 14 -24.86 -29.71 -41.47
CA ASP A 14 -26.00 -30.28 -42.22
C ASP A 14 -26.04 -29.84 -43.70
N ARG A 15 -25.42 -28.71 -44.05
CA ARG A 15 -25.26 -28.28 -45.46
C ARG A 15 -24.17 -29.03 -46.21
N LEU A 16 -23.16 -29.55 -45.52
CA LEU A 16 -22.08 -30.35 -46.12
C LEU A 16 -22.43 -31.84 -46.24
N ALA A 17 -23.40 -32.31 -45.45
CA ALA A 17 -23.90 -33.68 -45.50
C ALA A 17 -25.00 -33.87 -46.57
N ARG A 18 -24.70 -33.56 -47.85
CA ARG A 18 -25.60 -33.93 -48.98
C ARG A 18 -25.13 -35.21 -49.67
N ARG A 19 -25.89 -36.27 -49.36
CA ARG A 19 -26.11 -37.59 -50.00
C ARG A 19 -25.10 -38.09 -51.06
N PRO A 20 -24.62 -39.34 -50.93
CA PRO A 20 -23.98 -40.05 -52.04
C PRO A 20 -25.02 -40.36 -53.13
N ASP A 21 -24.68 -40.03 -54.37
CA ASP A 21 -25.42 -40.46 -55.54
C ASP A 21 -25.50 -41.98 -55.59
N HIS A 22 -26.70 -42.48 -55.87
CA HIS A 22 -26.99 -43.90 -56.07
C HIS A 22 -26.24 -44.41 -57.30
N VAL A 23 -25.03 -44.93 -57.11
CA VAL A 23 -24.33 -45.70 -58.14
C VAL A 23 -25.06 -47.03 -58.31
N ARG A 24 -25.79 -47.13 -59.44
CA ARG A 24 -26.41 -48.37 -59.92
C ARG A 24 -25.36 -49.48 -60.01
N VAL A 25 -25.49 -50.47 -59.15
CA VAL A 25 -24.75 -51.72 -59.20
C VAL A 25 -25.20 -52.49 -60.45
N ASN A 26 -24.30 -52.65 -61.42
CA ASN A 26 -24.51 -53.56 -62.55
C ASN A 26 -24.04 -54.97 -62.13
N LEU A 27 -24.99 -55.80 -61.70
CA LEU A 27 -24.81 -57.15 -61.15
C LEU A 27 -24.44 -58.24 -62.19
N SER A 28 -23.84 -57.88 -63.32
CA SER A 28 -23.58 -58.84 -64.42
C SER A 28 -22.11 -59.20 -64.68
N ALA A 29 -21.17 -58.80 -63.81
CA ALA A 29 -19.74 -59.14 -63.98
C ALA A 29 -19.10 -59.93 -62.81
N ILE A 30 -19.89 -60.41 -61.83
CA ILE A 30 -19.41 -60.98 -60.56
C ILE A 30 -19.17 -62.52 -60.58
N HIS A 31 -19.10 -63.19 -61.74
CA HIS A 31 -19.03 -64.66 -61.75
C HIS A 31 -17.90 -65.35 -62.52
N ARG A 32 -16.74 -64.71 -62.74
CA ARG A 32 -15.64 -65.43 -63.45
C ARG A 32 -14.20 -65.24 -63.00
N ARG A 33 -13.91 -64.83 -61.76
CA ARG A 33 -12.52 -64.83 -61.27
C ARG A 33 -12.36 -65.10 -59.77
N ALA A 34 -13.18 -66.00 -59.25
CA ALA A 34 -12.78 -66.78 -58.09
C ALA A 34 -11.67 -67.75 -58.53
N ASN A 35 -10.67 -67.93 -57.67
CA ASN A 35 -9.61 -68.94 -57.74
C ASN A 35 -8.28 -68.52 -58.44
N ARG A 36 -7.54 -67.59 -57.82
CA ARG A 36 -6.06 -67.59 -57.75
C ARG A 36 -5.57 -66.39 -56.93
N ASN A 37 -4.75 -66.66 -55.91
CA ASN A 37 -3.87 -65.73 -55.16
C ASN A 37 -4.18 -65.56 -53.66
N HIS A 38 -4.28 -66.69 -52.95
CA HIS A 38 -4.25 -66.75 -51.49
C HIS A 38 -2.80 -66.70 -50.91
N PHE A 39 -1.92 -65.83 -51.43
CA PHE A 39 -0.49 -65.85 -51.07
C PHE A 39 0.22 -64.48 -50.90
N ILE A 40 -0.51 -63.36 -50.81
CA ILE A 40 0.12 -62.03 -50.63
C ILE A 40 -0.39 -61.33 -49.36
N ILE A 41 -0.27 -61.99 -48.22
CA ILE A 41 -0.43 -61.36 -46.90
C ILE A 41 0.69 -61.89 -46.02
N LEU A 42 1.88 -61.25 -46.06
CA LEU A 42 2.90 -61.35 -44.99
C LEU A 42 4.13 -60.43 -45.17
N ALA A 43 4.31 -59.73 -46.30
CA ALA A 43 5.53 -58.94 -46.54
C ALA A 43 5.37 -57.39 -46.50
N ALA A 44 4.23 -56.87 -46.03
CA ALA A 44 3.95 -55.42 -46.06
C ALA A 44 4.45 -54.56 -44.86
N PRO A 45 4.75 -55.05 -43.64
CA PRO A 45 5.04 -54.13 -42.52
C PRO A 45 6.49 -53.61 -42.44
N LEU A 46 7.44 -54.15 -43.21
CA LEU A 46 8.86 -53.76 -43.10
C LEU A 46 9.28 -52.57 -43.98
N ALA A 47 8.61 -52.35 -45.12
CA ALA A 47 8.96 -51.24 -46.02
C ALA A 47 8.51 -49.87 -45.49
N ALA A 48 7.40 -49.80 -44.77
CA ALA A 48 6.87 -48.55 -44.23
C ALA A 48 7.71 -47.97 -43.08
N ALA A 49 8.32 -48.84 -42.25
CA ALA A 49 9.18 -48.42 -41.14
C ALA A 49 10.50 -47.79 -41.64
N ALA A 50 11.09 -48.33 -42.71
CA ALA A 50 12.31 -47.79 -43.29
C ALA A 50 12.10 -46.37 -43.86
N VAL A 51 10.97 -46.12 -44.53
CA VAL A 51 10.64 -44.80 -45.09
C VAL A 51 10.40 -43.77 -43.97
N LEU A 52 9.74 -44.16 -42.87
CA LEU A 52 9.56 -43.29 -41.70
C LEU A 52 10.89 -42.93 -41.03
N MET A 53 11.80 -43.89 -40.89
CA MET A 53 13.14 -43.63 -40.33
C MET A 53 13.97 -42.73 -41.24
N VAL A 54 13.90 -42.90 -42.57
CA VAL A 54 14.58 -42.01 -43.52
C VAL A 54 13.97 -40.61 -43.49
N ALA A 55 12.64 -40.49 -43.44
CA ALA A 55 11.97 -39.19 -43.33
C ALA A 55 12.30 -38.47 -42.01
N LEU A 56 12.34 -39.18 -40.88
CA LEU A 56 12.76 -38.63 -39.60
C LEU A 56 14.25 -38.27 -39.59
N SER A 57 15.10 -39.03 -40.27
CA SER A 57 16.52 -38.73 -40.42
C SER A 57 16.76 -37.49 -41.28
N ILE A 58 16.01 -37.33 -42.37
CA ILE A 58 16.05 -36.13 -43.21
C ILE A 58 15.53 -34.92 -42.44
N LEU A 59 14.44 -35.07 -41.68
CA LEU A 59 13.88 -34.03 -40.83
C LEU A 59 14.86 -33.62 -39.71
N ALA A 60 15.53 -34.59 -39.09
CA ALA A 60 16.58 -34.34 -38.10
C ALA A 60 17.81 -33.65 -38.71
N LEU A 61 18.15 -33.95 -39.97
CA LEU A 61 19.22 -33.25 -40.69
C LEU A 61 18.83 -31.80 -41.03
N THR A 62 17.57 -31.54 -41.38
CA THR A 62 17.08 -30.17 -41.62
C THR A 62 16.95 -29.36 -40.33
N PHE A 63 16.77 -30.04 -39.19
CA PHE A 63 16.81 -29.46 -37.85
C PHE A 63 18.21 -29.50 -37.22
N ARG A 64 19.28 -29.55 -38.03
CA ARG A 64 20.60 -29.12 -37.54
C ARG A 64 20.47 -27.69 -37.07
N VAL A 65 20.43 -27.53 -35.74
CA VAL A 65 20.48 -26.25 -35.04
C VAL A 65 21.61 -25.45 -35.66
N ALA A 66 21.27 -24.44 -36.46
CA ALA A 66 22.24 -23.51 -36.99
C ALA A 66 22.95 -22.87 -35.79
N GLU A 67 24.27 -22.96 -35.74
CA GLU A 67 25.02 -22.31 -34.67
C GLU A 67 24.66 -20.82 -34.66
N PRO A 68 24.33 -20.26 -33.49
CA PRO A 68 23.92 -18.86 -33.42
C PRO A 68 25.04 -17.99 -33.96
N THR A 69 24.69 -17.11 -34.90
CA THR A 69 25.66 -16.15 -35.47
C THR A 69 26.24 -15.28 -34.36
N GLU A 70 27.46 -14.78 -34.55
CA GLU A 70 28.12 -13.89 -33.59
C GLU A 70 27.26 -12.67 -33.21
N GLU A 71 26.41 -12.22 -34.12
CA GLU A 71 25.42 -11.17 -33.87
C GLU A 71 24.33 -11.61 -32.89
N GLN A 72 23.78 -12.82 -33.02
CA GLN A 72 22.79 -13.37 -32.09
C GLN A 72 23.36 -13.54 -30.68
N LYS A 73 24.64 -13.95 -30.56
CA LYS A 73 25.33 -14.05 -29.26
C LYS A 73 25.47 -12.67 -28.61
N LYS A 74 25.83 -11.63 -29.39
CA LYS A 74 25.91 -10.24 -28.90
C LYS A 74 24.55 -9.70 -28.47
N ILE A 75 23.49 -9.97 -29.22
CA ILE A 75 22.11 -9.57 -28.86
C ILE A 75 21.70 -10.21 -27.53
N ALA A 76 21.89 -11.52 -27.37
CA ALA A 76 21.58 -12.21 -26.11
C ALA A 76 22.38 -11.62 -24.92
N LEU A 77 23.66 -11.31 -25.11
CA LEU A 77 24.47 -10.66 -24.08
C LEU A 77 23.95 -9.26 -23.74
N LEU A 78 23.53 -8.47 -24.72
CA LEU A 78 22.97 -7.14 -24.48
C LEU A 78 21.62 -7.21 -23.77
N GLU A 79 20.75 -8.14 -24.15
CA GLU A 79 19.46 -8.36 -23.48
C GLU A 79 19.64 -8.72 -22.00
N THR A 80 20.61 -9.60 -21.68
CA THR A 80 20.91 -9.94 -20.29
C THR A 80 21.44 -8.73 -19.50
N LYS A 81 22.31 -7.90 -20.11
CA LYS A 81 22.80 -6.65 -19.48
C LYS A 81 21.68 -5.64 -19.25
N ILE A 82 20.76 -5.47 -20.21
CA ILE A 82 19.61 -4.58 -20.07
C ILE A 82 18.71 -5.05 -18.92
N LYS A 83 18.40 -6.34 -18.86
CA LYS A 83 17.62 -6.91 -17.74
C LYS A 83 18.31 -6.67 -16.40
N GLN A 84 19.63 -6.88 -16.34
CA GLN A 84 20.39 -6.64 -15.11
C GLN A 84 20.38 -5.16 -14.72
N LEU A 85 20.50 -4.24 -15.68
CA LEU A 85 20.42 -2.81 -15.43
C LEU A 85 19.02 -2.40 -14.97
N GLN A 86 17.96 -2.94 -15.57
CA GLN A 86 16.58 -2.70 -15.13
C GLN A 86 16.38 -3.13 -13.68
N VAL A 87 16.77 -4.35 -13.33
CA VAL A 87 16.66 -4.84 -11.94
C VAL A 87 17.43 -3.95 -10.96
N ARG A 88 18.64 -3.48 -11.33
CA ARG A 88 19.41 -2.56 -10.49
C ARG A 88 18.73 -1.21 -10.33
N THR A 89 18.17 -0.67 -11.42
CA THR A 89 17.44 0.61 -11.40
C THR A 89 16.18 0.50 -10.54
N ASP A 90 15.41 -0.57 -10.69
CA ASP A 90 14.19 -0.79 -9.90
C ASP A 90 14.52 -0.92 -8.41
N ALA A 91 15.59 -1.64 -8.07
CA ALA A 91 16.08 -1.74 -6.69
C ALA A 91 16.52 -0.38 -6.14
N ALA A 92 17.24 0.42 -6.94
CA ALA A 92 17.67 1.76 -6.54
C ALA A 92 16.49 2.72 -6.34
N LEU A 93 15.48 2.66 -7.21
CA LEU A 93 14.26 3.45 -7.07
C LEU A 93 13.47 3.05 -5.82
N GLY A 94 13.40 1.77 -5.50
CA GLY A 94 12.80 1.28 -4.25
C GLY A 94 13.48 1.85 -3.01
N LEU A 95 14.81 1.84 -2.97
CA LEU A 95 15.57 2.43 -1.86
C LEU A 95 15.36 3.95 -1.74
N ILE A 96 15.33 4.67 -2.87
CA ILE A 96 15.06 6.11 -2.86
C ILE A 96 13.66 6.39 -2.30
N GLN A 97 12.65 5.61 -2.71
CA GLN A 97 11.29 5.76 -2.17
C GLN A 97 11.24 5.52 -0.67
N GLU A 98 11.92 4.47 -0.18
CA GLU A 98 12.00 4.16 1.24
C GLU A 98 12.65 5.30 2.04
N VAL A 99 13.79 5.83 1.57
CA VAL A 99 14.48 6.96 2.22
C VAL A 99 13.59 8.21 2.24
N LEU A 100 12.91 8.52 1.13
CA LEU A 100 12.01 9.68 1.06
C LEU A 100 10.80 9.54 2.00
N GLU A 101 10.27 8.33 2.16
CA GLU A 101 9.20 8.08 3.13
C GLU A 101 9.67 8.28 4.57
N GLU A 102 10.88 7.81 4.89
CA GLU A 102 11.45 7.96 6.22
C GLU A 102 11.76 9.44 6.54
N GLU A 103 12.29 10.20 5.59
CA GLU A 103 12.49 11.66 5.75
C GLU A 103 11.17 12.40 6.00
N ARG A 104 10.09 12.03 5.30
CA ARG A 104 8.76 12.61 5.54
C ARG A 104 8.24 12.27 6.93
N ARG A 105 8.44 11.03 7.39
CA ARG A 105 8.07 10.62 8.75
C ARG A 105 8.84 11.43 9.77
N GLN A 106 10.16 11.56 9.59
CA GLN A 106 11.00 12.33 10.49
C GLN A 106 10.58 13.80 10.54
N SER A 107 10.36 14.42 9.37
CA SER A 107 9.89 15.80 9.29
C SER A 107 8.57 16.01 10.05
N ARG A 108 7.64 15.04 9.97
CA ARG A 108 6.37 15.08 10.70
C ARG A 108 6.58 14.93 12.21
N LEU A 109 7.51 14.08 12.64
CA LEU A 109 7.86 13.94 14.05
C LEU A 109 8.48 15.23 14.59
N ASP A 110 9.39 15.84 13.83
CA ASP A 110 10.02 17.10 14.20
C ASP A 110 8.99 18.24 14.31
N GLU A 111 8.04 18.29 13.37
CA GLU A 111 6.92 19.25 13.41
C GLU A 111 6.05 19.04 14.66
N LEU A 112 5.67 17.79 14.96
CA LEU A 112 4.88 17.47 16.16
C LEU A 112 5.65 17.80 17.44
N GLN A 113 6.95 17.54 17.49
CA GLN A 113 7.80 17.89 18.62
C GLN A 113 7.88 19.40 18.80
N ALA A 114 8.00 20.16 17.71
CA ALA A 114 7.97 21.63 17.75
C ALA A 114 6.60 22.16 18.23
N GLN A 115 5.49 21.57 17.75
CA GLN A 115 4.14 21.92 18.22
C GLN A 115 3.99 21.66 19.71
N LEU A 116 4.43 20.49 20.21
CA LEU A 116 4.39 20.16 21.64
C LEU A 116 5.27 21.10 22.47
N ALA A 117 6.45 21.46 21.99
CA ALA A 117 7.33 22.41 22.67
C ALA A 117 6.76 23.85 22.68
N SER A 118 5.91 24.19 21.72
CA SER A 118 5.26 25.51 21.63
C SER A 118 4.09 25.67 22.60
N ILE A 119 3.49 24.58 23.07
CA ILE A 119 2.38 24.61 24.01
C ILE A 119 2.91 25.14 25.36
N PRO A 120 2.40 26.27 25.85
CA PRO A 120 2.78 26.78 27.16
C PRO A 120 2.48 25.76 28.26
N ASP A 121 3.33 25.69 29.29
CA ASP A 121 3.05 24.86 30.46
C ASP A 121 1.77 25.34 31.16
N PRO A 122 0.66 24.57 31.12
CA PRO A 122 -0.61 25.01 31.67
C PRO A 122 -0.54 25.21 33.19
N LEU A 123 0.33 24.46 33.88
CA LEU A 123 0.52 24.64 35.31
C LEU A 123 1.21 25.98 35.62
N LYS A 124 2.14 26.41 34.76
CA LYS A 124 2.76 27.72 34.87
C LYS A 124 1.75 28.85 34.66
N GLU A 125 0.87 28.74 33.67
CA GLU A 125 -0.19 29.72 33.42
C GLU A 125 -1.17 29.81 34.61
N ILE A 126 -1.63 28.66 35.12
CA ILE A 126 -2.51 28.63 36.30
C ILE A 126 -1.84 29.29 37.50
N ARG A 127 -0.56 28.99 37.77
CA ARG A 127 0.20 29.63 38.85
C ARG A 127 0.29 31.14 38.67
N GLN A 128 0.52 31.62 37.45
CA GLN A 128 0.55 33.05 37.15
C GLN A 128 -0.82 33.73 37.39
N GLN A 129 -1.92 33.07 37.00
CA GLN A 129 -3.26 33.60 37.24
C GLN A 129 -3.57 33.63 38.74
N VAL A 130 -3.24 32.57 39.49
CA VAL A 130 -3.38 32.53 40.94
C VAL A 130 -2.60 33.67 41.61
N ASP A 131 -1.34 33.89 41.20
CA ASP A 131 -0.51 34.99 41.68
C ASP A 131 -1.12 36.37 41.38
N LYS A 132 -1.64 36.56 40.17
CA LYS A 132 -2.27 37.81 39.74
C LYS A 132 -3.56 38.08 40.51
N THR A 133 -4.41 37.07 40.70
CA THR A 133 -5.66 37.21 41.45
C THR A 133 -5.40 37.50 42.92
N ALA A 134 -4.45 36.79 43.55
CA ALA A 134 -4.07 37.05 44.92
C ALA A 134 -3.51 38.48 45.10
N PHE A 135 -2.69 38.95 44.16
CA PHE A 135 -2.21 40.33 44.14
C PHE A 135 -3.35 41.35 44.07
N ILE A 136 -4.29 41.18 43.12
CA ILE A 136 -5.40 42.12 42.93
C ILE A 136 -6.23 42.26 44.21
N LEU A 137 -6.54 41.15 44.87
CA LEU A 137 -7.31 41.19 46.12
C LEU A 137 -6.57 41.88 47.26
N VAL A 138 -5.25 41.68 47.38
CA VAL A 138 -4.44 42.42 48.37
C VAL A 138 -4.42 43.91 48.04
N TYR A 139 -4.21 44.27 46.77
CA TYR A 139 -4.20 45.66 46.32
C TYR A 139 -5.55 46.35 46.59
N GLU A 140 -6.66 45.67 46.31
CA GLU A 140 -7.99 46.17 46.61
C GLU A 140 -8.21 46.35 48.12
N ALA A 141 -7.75 45.40 48.95
CA ALA A 141 -7.79 45.53 50.40
C ALA A 141 -6.96 46.71 50.92
N ASP A 142 -5.75 46.91 50.39
CA ASP A 142 -4.90 48.05 50.71
C ASP A 142 -5.59 49.37 50.36
N ARG A 143 -6.26 49.43 49.20
CA ARG A 143 -7.02 50.62 48.77
C ARG A 143 -8.21 50.90 49.67
N LEU A 144 -9.02 49.88 49.97
CA LEU A 144 -10.17 49.99 50.87
C LEU A 144 -9.75 50.52 52.25
N TYR A 145 -8.62 50.03 52.76
CA TYR A 145 -8.11 50.44 54.06
C TYR A 145 -7.53 51.86 54.07
N ASN A 146 -6.62 52.16 53.14
CA ASN A 146 -5.82 53.39 53.19
C ASN A 146 -6.53 54.59 52.55
N GLU A 147 -7.32 54.38 51.49
CA GLU A 147 -7.93 55.48 50.72
C GLU A 147 -9.39 55.68 51.09
N LEU A 148 -10.13 54.60 51.35
CA LEU A 148 -11.58 54.64 51.50
C LEU A 148 -12.04 54.52 52.97
N ASN A 149 -11.09 54.29 53.90
CA ASN A 149 -11.37 54.05 55.33
C ASN A 149 -12.37 52.90 55.60
N GLN A 150 -12.57 52.01 54.62
CA GLN A 150 -13.47 50.85 54.71
C GLN A 150 -12.73 49.66 55.34
N THR A 151 -12.43 49.79 56.63
CA THR A 151 -11.56 48.84 57.35
C THR A 151 -12.10 47.42 57.38
N ASP A 152 -13.41 47.23 57.60
CA ASP A 152 -13.97 45.89 57.71
C ASP A 152 -14.00 45.17 56.35
N SER A 153 -14.30 45.88 55.26
CA SER A 153 -14.20 45.35 53.90
C SER A 153 -12.76 45.00 53.51
N ALA A 154 -11.78 45.80 53.93
CA ALA A 154 -10.37 45.47 53.73
C ALA A 154 -9.97 44.18 54.47
N ILE A 155 -10.41 44.03 55.74
CA ILE A 155 -10.17 42.81 56.54
C ILE A 155 -10.78 41.58 55.84
N GLU A 156 -11.99 41.71 55.30
CA GLU A 156 -12.64 40.62 54.56
C GLU A 156 -11.79 40.19 53.35
N ASN A 157 -11.31 41.14 52.54
CA ASN A 157 -10.49 40.84 51.37
C ASN A 157 -9.14 40.20 51.75
N TYR A 158 -8.47 40.67 52.81
CA TYR A 158 -7.26 40.00 53.30
C TYR A 158 -7.52 38.56 53.75
N ASN A 159 -8.59 38.32 54.50
CA ASN A 159 -8.99 36.98 54.92
C ASN A 159 -9.32 36.09 53.72
N ARG A 160 -9.94 36.65 52.68
CA ARG A 160 -10.23 35.93 51.43
C ARG A 160 -8.96 35.47 50.72
N VAL A 161 -7.92 36.30 50.67
CA VAL A 161 -6.60 35.89 50.12
C VAL A 161 -6.03 34.72 50.91
N ILE A 162 -6.03 34.81 52.25
CA ILE A 162 -5.51 33.75 53.13
C ILE A 162 -6.28 32.43 52.92
N LYS A 163 -7.60 32.50 52.75
CA LYS A 163 -8.46 31.33 52.56
C LYS A 163 -8.31 30.70 51.18
N LEU A 164 -8.31 31.51 50.12
CA LEU A 164 -8.31 31.02 48.74
C LEU A 164 -6.91 30.64 48.24
N PHE A 165 -5.87 31.30 48.76
CA PHE A 165 -4.51 31.16 48.26
C PHE A 165 -3.51 30.91 49.40
N PRO A 166 -3.70 29.87 50.24
CA PRO A 166 -2.99 29.71 51.50
C PRO A 166 -1.46 29.60 51.36
N GLU A 167 -0.98 29.09 50.22
CA GLU A 167 0.46 28.91 49.92
C GLU A 167 1.05 30.06 49.08
N ASN A 168 0.25 31.04 48.68
CA ASN A 168 0.69 32.15 47.84
C ASN A 168 1.54 33.16 48.62
N ARG A 169 2.51 33.80 47.96
CA ARG A 169 3.34 34.86 48.59
C ARG A 169 2.51 36.01 49.16
N TRP A 170 1.40 36.37 48.51
CA TRP A 170 0.52 37.46 48.93
C TRP A 170 -0.25 37.16 50.22
N THR A 171 -0.39 35.89 50.59
CA THR A 171 -0.97 35.49 51.88
C THR A 171 -0.13 35.95 53.07
N LYS A 172 1.21 36.00 52.92
CA LYS A 172 2.08 36.55 53.96
C LYS A 172 1.82 38.05 54.16
N VAL A 173 1.66 38.77 53.05
CA VAL A 173 1.33 40.21 53.06
C VAL A 173 -0.03 40.44 53.71
N ALA A 174 -1.05 39.68 53.33
CA ALA A 174 -2.38 39.78 53.92
C ALA A 174 -2.37 39.54 55.44
N ARG A 175 -1.64 38.52 55.92
CA ARG A 175 -1.48 38.25 57.35
C ARG A 175 -0.77 39.40 58.08
N GLN A 176 0.27 39.95 57.47
CA GLN A 176 0.98 41.10 58.03
C GLN A 176 0.05 42.32 58.16
N ARG A 177 -0.68 42.66 57.10
CA ARG A 177 -1.63 43.79 57.09
C ARG A 177 -2.72 43.63 58.14
N LEU A 178 -3.29 42.44 58.28
CA LEU A 178 -4.27 42.16 59.34
C LEU A 178 -3.68 42.37 60.74
N SER A 179 -2.42 41.98 60.96
CA SER A 179 -1.74 42.23 62.24
C SER A 179 -1.53 43.73 62.50
N GLU A 180 -1.14 44.49 61.47
CA GLU A 180 -0.97 45.96 61.57
C GLU A 180 -2.30 46.65 61.91
N ILE A 181 -3.39 46.26 61.26
CA ILE A 181 -4.74 46.79 61.53
C ILE A 181 -5.17 46.46 62.96
N LYS A 182 -4.96 45.22 63.42
CA LYS A 182 -5.29 44.80 64.78
C LYS A 182 -4.54 45.63 65.82
N ASN A 183 -3.25 45.87 65.60
CA ASN A 183 -2.40 46.63 66.52
C ASN A 183 -2.77 48.12 66.59
N ARG A 184 -3.37 48.69 65.53
CA ARG A 184 -3.87 50.08 65.52
C ARG A 184 -5.24 50.26 66.19
N LYS A 185 -6.00 49.16 66.36
CA LYS A 185 -7.31 49.18 67.04
C LYS A 185 -7.21 48.99 68.57
N ILE A 186 -6.04 48.60 69.08
CA ILE A 186 -5.72 48.48 70.52
C ILE A 186 -5.08 49.79 70.98
#